data_AF-A0A5R8NB88-F1
#
_entry.id   AF-A0A5R8NB88-F1
#
_cell.length_a   1.000
_cell.length_b   1.000
_cell.length_c   1.000
_cell.angle_alpha   90.00
_cell.angle_beta   90.00
_cell.angle_gamma   90.00
#
_symmetry.space_group_name_H-M   'P 1'
#
loop_
_entity.id
_entity.type
_entity.pdbx_description
1 polymer ?
#
loop_
_entity_poly.entity_id
_entity_poly.type
_entity_poly.pdbx_seq_one_letter_code
_entity_poly.pdbx_strand_id
1 'polypeptide(L)'
;MPYPDVAALIEDADARDAQAARDSENLAMLVDRMDFLNNFGYVSGVTDPDDPEVKRERAERLKHGIKPPPMPILAPVAQRPPEITAELIERYRKAQQPYQIPDKAKPKSKLDLLNRSRAEAGR
;
A
#
# COMPACT_ATOMS: atom_id res chain seq x y z
N MET A 1 45.86 18.80 0.62
CA MET A 1 44.50 18.71 0.06
C MET A 1 44.06 20.12 -0.31
N PRO A 2 43.79 20.43 -1.58
CA PRO A 2 43.29 21.75 -1.93
C PRO A 2 41.85 21.84 -1.41
N TYR A 3 41.57 22.83 -0.58
CA TYR A 3 40.20 23.12 -0.17
C TYR A 3 39.44 23.60 -1.41
N PRO A 4 38.30 22.98 -1.77
CA PRO A 4 37.47 23.52 -2.84
C PRO A 4 37.05 24.95 -2.48
N ASP A 5 37.14 25.86 -3.46
CA ASP A 5 36.71 27.24 -3.30
C ASP A 5 35.24 27.29 -2.85
N VAL A 6 34.93 28.15 -1.89
CA VAL A 6 33.58 28.35 -1.36
C VAL A 6 32.61 28.75 -2.47
N ALA A 7 33.07 29.51 -3.47
CA ALA A 7 32.25 29.86 -4.64
C ALA A 7 31.82 28.61 -5.43
N ALA A 8 32.75 27.69 -5.69
CA ALA A 8 32.47 26.44 -6.40
C ALA A 8 31.54 25.50 -5.60
N LEU A 9 31.57 25.55 -4.26
CA LEU A 9 30.63 24.81 -3.42
C LEU A 9 29.22 25.36 -3.47
N ILE A 10 29.06 26.69 -3.58
CA ILE A 10 27.76 27.34 -3.69
C ILE A 10 27.15 27.08 -5.07
N GLU A 11 27.96 27.15 -6.14
CA GLU A 11 27.52 26.88 -7.51
C GLU A 11 27.04 25.43 -7.71
N ASP A 12 27.59 24.47 -6.97
CA ASP A 12 27.25 23.04 -7.04
C ASP A 12 26.18 22.60 -6.02
N ALA A 13 25.75 23.49 -5.12
CA ALA A 13 24.84 23.14 -4.03
C ALA A 13 23.50 22.59 -4.54
N ASP A 14 22.88 23.28 -5.49
CA ASP A 14 21.59 22.87 -6.07
C ASP A 14 21.68 21.51 -6.79
N ALA A 15 22.79 21.26 -7.48
CA ALA A 15 23.03 19.99 -8.17
C ALA A 15 23.17 18.83 -7.18
N ARG A 16 23.84 19.06 -6.04
CA ARG A 16 23.97 18.07 -4.96
C ARG A 16 22.65 17.80 -4.26
N ASP A 17 21.87 18.82 -3.97
CA ASP A 17 20.55 18.66 -3.36
C ASP A 17 19.61 17.86 -4.29
N ALA A 18 19.64 18.17 -5.59
CA ALA A 18 18.90 17.40 -6.59
C ALA A 18 19.40 15.94 -6.71
N GLN A 19 20.69 15.69 -6.55
CA GLN A 19 21.24 14.33 -6.50
C GLN A 19 20.80 13.59 -5.23
N ALA A 20 20.91 14.23 -4.06
CA ALA A 20 20.53 13.66 -2.79
C ALA A 20 19.04 13.31 -2.74
N ALA A 21 18.17 14.16 -3.29
CA ALA A 21 16.74 13.88 -3.40
C ALA A 21 16.45 12.64 -4.28
N ARG A 22 17.12 12.53 -5.44
CA ARG A 22 16.98 11.37 -6.34
C ARG A 22 17.47 10.08 -5.69
N ASP A 23 18.64 10.12 -5.05
CA ASP A 23 19.23 8.95 -4.41
C ASP A 23 18.39 8.50 -3.21
N SER A 24 17.85 9.45 -2.45
CA SER A 24 16.95 9.18 -1.33
C SER A 24 15.67 8.48 -1.79
N GLU A 25 15.04 8.94 -2.89
CA GLU A 25 13.85 8.27 -3.43
C GLU A 25 14.18 6.90 -4.03
N ASN A 26 15.30 6.76 -4.75
CA ASN A 26 15.75 5.47 -5.27
C ASN A 26 15.96 4.44 -4.15
N LEU A 27 16.55 4.86 -3.04
CA LEU A 27 16.73 4.02 -1.86
C LEU A 27 15.38 3.67 -1.22
N ALA A 28 14.47 4.64 -1.12
CA ALA A 28 13.14 4.41 -0.58
C ALA A 28 12.34 3.38 -1.42
N MET A 29 12.41 3.49 -2.76
CA MET A 29 11.83 2.51 -3.68
C MET A 29 12.46 1.11 -3.54
N LEU A 30 13.76 1.04 -3.26
CA LEU A 30 14.43 -0.23 -3.01
C LEU A 30 13.93 -0.86 -1.70
N VAL A 31 13.79 -0.07 -0.64
CA VAL A 31 13.24 -0.53 0.65
C VAL A 31 11.82 -1.07 0.47
N ASP A 32 10.95 -0.34 -0.25
CA ASP A 32 9.57 -0.78 -0.52
C ASP A 32 9.53 -2.14 -1.25
N ARG A 33 10.47 -2.37 -2.17
CA ARG A 33 10.60 -3.65 -2.89
C ARG A 33 11.13 -4.76 -2.00
N MET A 34 12.12 -4.48 -1.15
CA MET A 34 12.69 -5.46 -0.23
C MET A 34 11.68 -5.90 0.81
N ASP A 35 10.88 -4.98 1.34
CA ASP A 35 9.77 -5.30 2.26
C ASP A 35 8.78 -6.27 1.59
N PHE A 36 8.34 -5.97 0.36
CA PHE A 36 7.47 -6.87 -0.39
C PHE A 36 8.09 -8.27 -0.57
N LEU A 37 9.36 -8.35 -1.00
CA LEU A 37 10.03 -9.63 -1.24
C LEU A 37 10.15 -10.46 0.04
N ASN A 38 10.49 -9.82 1.16
CA ASN A 38 10.59 -10.48 2.46
C ASN A 38 9.22 -10.98 2.94
N ASN A 39 8.20 -10.13 2.88
CA ASN A 39 6.84 -10.50 3.28
C ASN A 39 6.27 -11.59 2.39
N PHE A 40 6.45 -11.48 1.08
CA PHE A 40 6.01 -12.50 0.12
C PHE A 40 6.72 -13.84 0.35
N GLY A 41 8.04 -13.82 0.56
CA GLY A 41 8.83 -15.01 0.85
C GLY A 41 8.41 -15.68 2.16
N TYR A 42 8.22 -14.88 3.22
CA TYR A 42 7.75 -15.37 4.51
C TYR A 42 6.37 -16.02 4.39
N VAL A 43 5.38 -15.29 3.84
CA VAL A 43 4.01 -15.81 3.64
C VAL A 43 4.02 -17.08 2.81
N SER A 44 4.78 -17.12 1.71
CA SER A 44 4.87 -18.32 0.87
C SER A 44 5.48 -19.52 1.59
N GLY A 45 6.42 -19.29 2.51
CA GLY A 45 7.07 -20.34 3.30
C GLY A 45 6.24 -20.87 4.47
N VAL A 46 5.37 -20.04 5.05
CA VAL A 46 4.55 -20.42 6.23
C VAL A 46 3.11 -20.81 5.89
N THR A 47 2.61 -20.42 4.71
CA THR A 47 1.24 -20.75 4.29
C THR A 47 1.16 -22.22 3.91
N ASP A 48 0.34 -23.00 4.63
CA ASP A 48 0.01 -24.36 4.24
C ASP A 48 -0.84 -24.34 2.95
N PRO A 49 -0.37 -24.97 1.83
CA PRO A 49 -1.12 -25.00 0.59
C PRO A 49 -2.45 -25.76 0.71
N ASP A 50 -2.59 -26.64 1.70
CA ASP A 50 -3.76 -27.45 1.93
C ASP A 50 -4.77 -26.84 2.91
N ASP A 51 -4.45 -25.69 3.51
CA ASP A 51 -5.32 -24.98 4.44
C ASP A 51 -6.70 -24.70 3.80
N PRO A 52 -7.80 -25.20 4.42
CA PRO A 52 -9.15 -25.00 3.90
C PRO A 52 -9.55 -23.52 3.80
N GLU A 53 -9.03 -22.64 4.65
CA GLU A 53 -9.32 -21.21 4.64
C GLU A 53 -8.69 -20.52 3.42
N VAL A 54 -7.44 -20.86 3.08
CA VAL A 54 -6.74 -20.35 1.90
C VAL A 54 -7.44 -20.82 0.61
N LYS A 55 -7.87 -22.09 0.56
CA LYS A 55 -8.65 -22.63 -0.55
C LYS A 55 -9.99 -21.90 -0.69
N ARG A 56 -10.68 -21.64 0.43
CA ARG A 56 -11.94 -20.89 0.45
C ARG A 56 -11.76 -19.47 -0.08
N GLU A 57 -10.74 -18.75 0.37
CA GLU A 57 -10.46 -17.39 -0.07
C GLU A 57 -10.16 -17.32 -1.57
N ARG A 58 -9.31 -18.23 -2.08
CA ARG A 58 -9.02 -18.32 -3.53
C ARG A 58 -10.28 -18.59 -4.34
N ALA A 59 -11.14 -19.48 -3.86
CA ALA A 59 -12.42 -19.77 -4.50
C ALA A 59 -13.37 -18.56 -4.47
N GLU A 60 -13.43 -17.81 -3.37
CA GLU A 60 -14.22 -16.58 -3.29
C GLU A 60 -13.71 -15.52 -4.28
N ARG A 61 -12.40 -15.27 -4.35
CA ARG A 61 -11.81 -14.35 -5.34
C ARG A 61 -12.14 -14.76 -6.77
N LEU A 62 -12.04 -16.05 -7.08
CA LEU A 62 -12.38 -16.58 -8.40
C LEU A 62 -13.87 -16.37 -8.74
N LYS A 63 -14.78 -16.57 -7.77
CA LYS A 63 -16.22 -16.30 -7.96
C LYS A 63 -16.49 -14.83 -8.28
N HIS A 64 -15.70 -13.92 -7.71
CA HIS A 64 -15.79 -12.48 -8.00
C HIS A 64 -14.99 -12.06 -9.26
N GLY A 65 -14.38 -13.01 -9.99
CA GLY A 65 -13.58 -12.71 -11.18
C GLY A 65 -12.27 -11.97 -10.88
N ILE A 66 -11.86 -11.93 -9.60
CA ILE A 66 -10.68 -11.18 -9.16
C ILE A 66 -9.44 -12.04 -9.40
N LYS A 67 -8.63 -11.60 -10.35
CA LYS A 67 -7.30 -12.19 -10.63
C LYS A 67 -6.23 -11.42 -9.87
N PRO A 68 -5.11 -12.06 -9.50
CA PRO A 68 -3.95 -11.33 -9.01
C PRO A 68 -3.49 -10.26 -10.02
N PRO A 69 -2.91 -9.14 -9.55
CA PRO A 69 -2.35 -8.13 -10.44
C PRO A 69 -1.18 -8.72 -11.25
N PRO A 70 -0.95 -8.27 -12.50
CA PRO A 70 0.14 -8.76 -13.34
C PRO A 70 1.53 -8.38 -12.80
N MET A 71 1.59 -7.27 -12.05
CA MET A 71 2.79 -6.80 -11.36
C MET A 71 2.46 -6.54 -9.89
N PRO A 72 3.39 -6.78 -8.95
CA PRO A 72 3.18 -6.47 -7.54
C PRO A 72 2.84 -4.98 -7.33
N ILE A 73 1.83 -4.73 -6.50
CA ILE A 73 1.49 -3.38 -6.04
C ILE A 73 2.21 -3.17 -4.71
N LEU A 74 3.24 -2.33 -4.72
CA LEU A 74 4.13 -2.12 -3.57
C LEU A 74 3.57 -1.08 -2.62
N ALA A 75 3.55 -1.40 -1.33
CA ALA A 75 3.20 -0.43 -0.29
C ALA A 75 4.40 0.52 -0.04
N PRO A 76 4.17 1.84 0.10
CA PRO A 76 5.21 2.78 0.48
C PRO A 76 5.48 2.67 1.98
N VAL A 77 6.49 1.90 2.36
CA VAL A 77 6.87 1.66 3.77
C VAL A 77 8.10 2.48 4.17
N ALA A 78 8.91 2.90 3.21
CA ALA A 78 10.08 3.73 3.48
C ALA A 78 9.70 5.12 4.01
N GLN A 79 10.54 5.64 4.90
CA GLN A 79 10.34 6.96 5.50
C GLN A 79 10.57 8.07 4.47
N ARG A 80 9.55 8.90 4.28
CA ARG A 80 9.53 10.06 3.39
C ARG A 80 8.82 11.23 4.08
N PRO A 81 8.89 12.46 3.55
CA PRO A 81 8.04 13.55 3.98
C PRO A 81 6.55 13.13 4.04
N PRO A 82 5.78 13.62 5.02
CA PRO A 82 4.39 13.21 5.20
C PRO A 82 3.51 13.47 3.97
N GLU A 83 3.72 14.56 3.23
CA GLU A 83 2.90 14.87 2.06
C GLU A 83 3.11 13.83 0.95
N ILE A 84 4.37 13.46 0.68
CA ILE A 84 4.72 12.46 -0.33
C ILE A 84 4.19 11.08 0.09
N THR A 85 4.36 10.72 1.37
CA THR A 85 3.87 9.45 1.91
C THR A 85 2.35 9.34 1.77
N ALA A 86 1.60 10.39 2.10
CA ALA A 86 0.15 10.41 1.96
C ALA A 86 -0.29 10.19 0.51
N GLU A 87 0.35 10.88 -0.44
CA GLU A 87 0.06 10.71 -1.86
C GLU A 87 0.35 9.27 -2.34
N LEU A 88 1.50 8.70 -1.96
CA LEU A 88 1.86 7.33 -2.32
C LEU A 88 0.89 6.31 -1.72
N ILE A 89 0.44 6.50 -0.48
CA ILE A 89 -0.57 5.65 0.16
C ILE A 89 -1.89 5.72 -0.60
N GLU A 90 -2.32 6.90 -1.03
CA GLU A 90 -3.53 7.02 -1.84
C GLU A 90 -3.41 6.30 -3.18
N ARG A 91 -2.27 6.46 -3.88
CA ARG A 91 -1.99 5.76 -5.14
C ARG A 91 -2.00 4.24 -4.94
N TYR A 92 -1.36 3.77 -3.87
CA TYR A 92 -1.35 2.34 -3.48
C TYR A 92 -2.77 1.82 -3.25
N ARG A 93 -3.59 2.53 -2.46
CA ARG A 93 -4.99 2.14 -2.20
C ARG A 93 -5.81 2.10 -3.47
N LYS A 94 -5.72 3.12 -4.33
CA LYS A 94 -6.41 3.17 -5.63
C LYS A 94 -6.00 2.00 -6.53
N ALA A 95 -4.71 1.67 -6.57
CA ALA A 95 -4.21 0.54 -7.36
C ALA A 95 -4.71 -0.82 -6.83
N GLN A 96 -4.89 -0.95 -5.51
CA GLN A 96 -5.40 -2.17 -4.87
C GLN A 96 -6.90 -2.40 -5.05
N GLN A 97 -7.70 -1.34 -5.18
CA GLN A 97 -9.18 -1.43 -5.23
C GLN A 97 -9.73 -2.50 -6.19
N PRO A 98 -9.24 -2.65 -7.45
CA PRO A 98 -9.76 -3.66 -8.37
C PRO A 98 -9.52 -5.11 -7.92
N TYR A 99 -8.61 -5.32 -6.98
CA TYR A 99 -8.14 -6.63 -6.52
C TYR A 99 -8.68 -7.02 -5.14
N GLN A 100 -9.54 -6.17 -4.56
CA GLN A 100 -10.17 -6.43 -3.28
C GLN A 100 -11.55 -7.06 -3.50
N ILE A 101 -11.85 -8.10 -2.72
CA ILE A 101 -13.22 -8.61 -2.64
C ILE A 101 -14.05 -7.48 -2.00
N PRO A 102 -15.20 -7.09 -2.59
CA PRO A 102 -16.06 -6.09 -1.98
C PRO A 102 -16.39 -6.53 -0.56
N ASP A 103 -16.23 -5.63 0.42
CA ASP A 103 -16.59 -5.93 1.80
C ASP A 103 -18.00 -6.53 1.82
N LYS A 104 -18.11 -7.76 2.37
CA LYS A 104 -19.42 -8.33 2.69
C LYS A 104 -20.09 -7.31 3.60
N ALA A 105 -21.06 -6.56 3.07
CA ALA A 105 -21.75 -5.53 3.84
C ALA A 105 -22.15 -6.16 5.17
N LYS A 106 -21.61 -5.63 6.28
CA LYS A 106 -21.91 -6.17 7.62
C LYS A 106 -23.43 -6.28 7.71
N PRO A 107 -23.99 -7.45 8.04
CA PRO A 107 -25.44 -7.59 8.18
C PRO A 107 -25.88 -6.53 9.18
N LYS A 108 -26.77 -5.62 8.76
CA LYS A 108 -27.27 -4.54 9.62
C LYS A 108 -27.74 -5.15 10.92
N SER A 109 -27.22 -4.64 12.04
CA SER A 109 -27.59 -5.17 13.35
C SER A 109 -29.11 -5.09 13.49
N LYS A 110 -29.74 -6.06 14.19
CA LYS A 110 -31.16 -5.98 14.54
C LYS A 110 -31.48 -4.64 15.23
N LEU A 111 -30.51 -4.09 15.97
CA LEU A 111 -30.60 -2.78 16.59
C LEU A 111 -30.68 -1.63 15.57
N ASP A 112 -29.88 -1.67 14.50
CA ASP A 112 -29.89 -0.66 13.43
C ASP A 112 -31.21 -0.67 12.66
N LEU A 113 -31.76 -1.88 12.43
CA LEU A 113 -33.07 -2.04 11.80
C LEU A 113 -34.20 -1.50 12.69
N LEU A 114 -34.12 -1.73 14.00
CA LEU A 114 -35.11 -1.25 14.97
C LEU A 114 -35.07 0.28 15.15
N ASN A 115 -33.87 0.86 15.16
CA ASN A 115 -33.72 2.32 15.27
C ASN A 115 -34.24 3.03 14.02
N ARG A 116 -34.07 2.41 12.85
CA ARG A 116 -34.60 2.95 11.59
C ARG A 116 -36.12 2.88 11.53
N SER A 117 -36.72 1.76 11.93
CA SER A 117 -38.18 1.63 11.96
C SER A 117 -38.84 2.58 12.96
N ARG A 118 -38.21 2.83 14.12
CA ARG A 118 -38.67 3.86 15.07
C ARG A 118 -38.60 5.27 14.51
N ALA A 119 -37.55 5.59 13.74
CA ALA A 119 -37.41 6.90 13.09
C ALA A 119 -38.42 7.11 11.94
N GLU A 120 -38.84 6.02 11.27
CA GLU A 120 -39.86 6.05 10.20
C GLU A 120 -41.30 6.09 10.76
N ALA A 121 -41.56 5.45 11.91
CA ALA A 121 -42.86 5.46 12.58
C ALA A 121 -43.14 6.71 13.44
N GLY A 122 -42.14 7.57 13.62
CA GLY A 122 -42.23 8.81 14.41
C GLY A 122 -42.52 10.08 13.60
N ARG A 123 -43.00 9.95 12.35
CA ARG A 123 -43.50 11.06 11.53
C ARG A 123 -45.00 10.95 11.32
#